data_AF-A0A947C3E0-F1
#
_entry.id   AF-A0A947C3E0-F1
#
_cell.length_a   1.000
_cell.length_b   1.000
_cell.length_c   1.000
_cell.angle_alpha   90.00
_cell.angle_beta   90.00
_cell.angle_gamma   90.00
#
_symmetry.space_group_name_H-M   'P 1'
#
loop_
_entity.id
_entity.type
_entity.pdbx_description
1 polymer ?
#
loop_
_entity_poly.entity_id
_entity_poly.type
_entity_poly.pdbx_seq_one_letter_code
_entity_poly.pdbx_strand_id
1 'polypeptide(L)'
;IDRFGVLRSSVIAFCMYAAVPPMLGILGPDHLFAIGAMMGFGHGIAYPAVTALGIERADASSRGMVVSIIHGAFNGGHAFFAYGLGLVAAAWSYGTAFWLAGAVTLGGAFILSLGSRVKAA
;
A
#
# COMPACT_ATOMS: atom_id res chain seq x y z
N ILE A 1 12.41 9.77 4.13
CA ILE A 1 11.20 9.66 4.97
C ILE A 1 11.26 10.70 6.08
N ASP A 2 12.27 10.67 6.95
CA ASP A 2 12.38 11.57 8.12
C ASP A 2 12.36 13.07 7.77
N ARG A 3 12.99 13.47 6.66
CA ARG A 3 12.98 14.86 6.17
C ARG A 3 11.67 15.26 5.46
N PHE A 4 10.91 14.30 4.96
CA PHE A 4 9.73 14.52 4.12
C PHE A 4 8.40 14.36 4.88
N GLY A 5 8.47 13.77 6.08
CA GLY A 5 7.34 13.44 6.93
C GLY A 5 6.83 12.02 6.66
N VAL A 6 6.65 11.25 7.74
CA VAL A 6 6.20 9.84 7.67
C VAL A 6 4.82 9.70 7.04
N LEU A 7 3.86 10.57 7.40
CA LEU A 7 2.51 10.53 6.85
C LEU A 7 2.49 10.79 5.34
N ARG A 8 3.17 11.84 4.88
CA ARG A 8 3.24 12.20 3.45
C ARG A 8 3.90 11.07 2.66
N SER A 9 4.98 10.51 3.20
CA SER A 9 5.68 9.38 2.59
C SER A 9 4.75 8.16 2.46
N SER A 10 3.98 7.84 3.49
CA SER A 10 3.00 6.74 3.46
C SER A 10 1.89 6.96 2.44
N VAL A 11 1.32 8.17 2.35
CA VAL A 11 0.28 8.48 1.35
C VAL A 11 0.81 8.34 -0.07
N ILE A 12 2.00 8.90 -0.34
CA ILE A 12 2.63 8.77 -1.67
C ILE A 12 2.87 7.31 -2.03
N ALA A 13 3.39 6.52 -1.09
CA ALA A 13 3.63 5.10 -1.34
C ALA A 13 2.33 4.33 -1.66
N PHE A 14 1.22 4.65 -0.98
CA PHE A 14 -0.07 4.04 -1.29
C PHE A 14 -0.63 4.51 -2.64
N CYS A 15 -0.40 5.77 -3.03
CA CYS A 15 -0.74 6.23 -4.38
C CYS A 15 0.09 5.51 -5.46
N MET A 16 1.36 5.21 -5.18
CA MET A 16 2.18 4.39 -6.08
C MET A 16 1.62 2.96 -6.20
N TYR A 17 1.25 2.34 -5.07
CA TYR A 17 0.56 1.04 -5.08
C TYR A 17 -0.78 1.06 -5.81
N ALA A 18 -1.48 2.18 -5.80
CA ALA A 18 -2.72 2.35 -6.54
C ALA A 18 -2.50 2.41 -8.06
N ALA A 19 -1.42 3.06 -8.50
CA ALA A 19 -1.18 3.33 -9.91
C ALA A 19 -0.44 2.19 -10.64
N VAL A 20 0.54 1.56 -9.99
CA VAL A 20 1.45 0.62 -10.66
C VAL A 20 0.76 -0.66 -11.18
N PRO A 21 -0.17 -1.31 -10.45
CA PRO A 21 -0.85 -2.49 -10.98
C PRO A 21 -1.72 -2.18 -12.22
N PRO A 22 -2.59 -1.15 -12.25
CA PRO A 22 -3.30 -0.76 -13.47
C PRO A 22 -2.37 -0.45 -14.65
N MET A 23 -1.20 0.15 -14.39
CA MET A 23 -0.21 0.39 -15.44
C MET A 23 0.22 -0.92 -16.10
N LEU A 24 0.39 -2.02 -15.38
CA LEU A 24 0.68 -3.33 -15.97
C LEU A 24 -0.43 -3.82 -16.90
N GLY A 25 -1.70 -3.55 -16.54
CA GLY A 25 -2.84 -3.89 -17.40
C GLY A 25 -2.87 -3.11 -18.72
N ILE A 26 -2.35 -1.87 -18.73
CA ILE A 26 -2.35 -0.99 -19.91
C ILE A 26 -1.09 -1.21 -20.77
N LEU A 27 0.06 -1.26 -20.12
CA LEU A 27 1.38 -1.32 -20.75
C LEU A 27 1.76 -2.74 -21.18
N GLY A 28 1.15 -3.76 -20.56
CA GLY A 28 1.43 -5.15 -20.88
C GLY A 28 2.75 -5.68 -20.29
N PRO A 29 3.04 -6.97 -20.54
CA PRO A 29 4.13 -7.70 -19.90
C PRO A 29 5.54 -7.29 -20.34
N ASP A 30 5.70 -6.64 -21.49
CA ASP A 30 7.02 -6.22 -22.00
C ASP A 30 7.68 -5.14 -21.13
N HIS A 31 6.93 -4.56 -20.20
CA HIS A 31 7.36 -3.49 -19.30
C HIS A 31 7.51 -3.95 -17.84
N LEU A 32 7.56 -5.26 -17.60
CA LEU A 32 7.67 -5.85 -16.25
C LEU A 32 8.86 -5.34 -15.44
N PHE A 33 10.02 -5.10 -16.07
CA PHE A 33 11.18 -4.56 -15.36
C PHE A 33 10.88 -3.17 -14.78
N ALA A 34 10.36 -2.25 -15.60
CA ALA A 34 10.04 -0.90 -15.18
C ALA A 34 8.91 -0.88 -14.13
N ILE A 35 7.86 -1.68 -14.35
CA ILE A 35 6.72 -1.83 -13.43
C ILE A 35 7.18 -2.41 -12.09
N GLY A 36 7.99 -3.47 -12.13
CA GLY A 36 8.57 -4.09 -10.94
C GLY A 36 9.47 -3.12 -10.17
N ALA A 37 10.29 -2.32 -10.87
CA ALA A 37 11.12 -1.29 -10.26
C ALA A 37 10.27 -0.20 -9.57
N MET A 38 9.20 0.28 -10.22
CA MET A 38 8.27 1.24 -9.62
C MET A 38 7.55 0.65 -8.39
N MET A 39 7.10 -0.60 -8.47
CA MET A 39 6.48 -1.30 -7.35
C MET A 39 7.45 -1.47 -6.19
N GLY A 40 8.68 -1.89 -6.47
CA GLY A 40 9.76 -2.04 -5.49
C GLY A 40 10.12 -0.71 -4.82
N PHE A 41 10.19 0.38 -5.59
CA PHE A 41 10.42 1.72 -5.06
C PHE A 41 9.27 2.18 -4.15
N GLY A 42 8.02 2.01 -4.58
CA GLY A 42 6.85 2.29 -3.77
C GLY A 42 6.85 1.48 -2.46
N HIS A 43 7.19 0.19 -2.54
CA HIS A 43 7.30 -0.68 -1.36
C HIS A 43 8.42 -0.27 -0.40
N GLY A 44 9.59 0.08 -0.95
CA GLY A 44 10.73 0.58 -0.18
C GLY A 44 10.43 1.85 0.60
N ILE A 45 9.44 2.64 0.16
CA ILE A 45 8.92 3.78 0.92
C ILE A 45 7.83 3.31 1.91
N ALA A 46 6.85 2.53 1.43
CA ALA A 46 5.65 2.16 2.19
C ALA A 46 5.98 1.53 3.54
N TYR A 47 6.82 0.49 3.52
CA TYR A 47 7.08 -0.32 4.71
C TYR A 47 7.71 0.47 5.87
N PRO A 48 8.85 1.18 5.69
CA PRO A 48 9.40 2.02 6.75
C PRO A 48 8.51 3.22 7.10
N ALA A 49 7.84 3.85 6.13
CA ALA A 49 7.02 5.03 6.40
C ALA A 49 5.77 4.71 7.25
N VAL A 50 5.06 3.63 6.93
CA VAL A 50 3.87 3.18 7.68
C VAL A 50 4.26 2.68 9.06
N THR A 51 5.35 1.92 9.16
CA THR A 51 5.85 1.43 10.45
C THR A 51 6.25 2.60 11.36
N ALA A 52 6.99 3.58 10.83
CA ALA A 52 7.35 4.78 11.57
C ALA A 52 6.12 5.60 11.98
N LEU A 53 5.14 5.77 11.09
CA LEU A 53 3.88 6.46 11.39
C LEU A 53 3.10 5.79 12.52
N GLY A 54 3.07 4.45 12.54
CA GLY A 54 2.44 3.70 13.63
C GLY A 54 3.15 3.90 14.95
N ILE A 55 4.48 3.79 14.96
CA ILE A 55 5.31 3.97 16.17
C ILE A 55 5.22 5.40 16.72
N GLU A 56 5.20 6.43 15.86
CA GLU A 56 5.09 7.84 16.26
C GLU A 56 3.77 8.13 16.99
N ARG A 57 2.71 7.38 16.66
CA ARG A 57 1.38 7.52 17.26
C ARG A 57 1.13 6.60 18.46
N ALA A 58 2.09 5.74 18.80
CA ALA A 58 1.95 4.74 19.84
C ALA A 58 2.68 5.14 21.12
N ASP A 59 2.04 4.87 22.26
CA ASP A 59 2.72 4.91 23.56
C ASP A 59 3.89 3.94 23.59
N ALA A 60 4.92 4.26 24.36
CA ALA A 60 6.16 3.48 24.40
C ALA A 60 5.92 1.98 24.73
N SER A 61 4.99 1.69 25.65
CA SER A 61 4.59 0.33 26.04
C SER A 61 3.83 -0.43 24.93
N SER A 62 3.21 0.29 24.00
CA SER A 62 2.33 -0.28 22.95
C SER A 62 3.03 -0.41 21.59
N ARG A 63 4.26 0.11 21.43
CA ARG A 63 4.99 0.09 20.14
C ARG A 63 5.16 -1.31 19.57
N GLY A 64 5.49 -2.30 20.42
CA GLY A 64 5.61 -3.69 20.00
C GLY A 64 4.31 -4.24 19.43
N MET A 65 3.19 -3.97 20.09
CA MET A 65 1.85 -4.39 19.62
C MET A 65 1.49 -3.71 18.29
N VAL A 66 1.75 -2.41 18.15
CA VAL A 66 1.46 -1.66 16.92
C VAL A 66 2.26 -2.21 15.74
N VAL A 67 3.55 -2.48 15.93
CA VAL A 67 4.39 -3.10 14.88
C VAL A 67 3.85 -4.49 14.51
N SER A 68 3.46 -5.31 15.49
CA SER A 68 2.86 -6.62 15.24
C SER A 68 1.55 -6.53 14.46
N ILE A 69 0.68 -5.57 14.77
CA ILE A 69 -0.57 -5.33 14.03
C ILE A 69 -0.26 -4.93 12.57
N ILE A 70 0.69 -4.02 12.36
CA ILE A 70 1.09 -3.58 11.01
C ILE A 70 1.60 -4.77 10.18
N HIS A 71 2.47 -5.61 10.76
CA HIS A 71 3.00 -6.80 10.09
C HIS A 71 1.92 -7.85 9.85
N GLY A 72 1.05 -8.06 10.84
CA GLY A 72 -0.08 -8.98 10.71
C GLY A 72 -1.03 -8.55 9.59
N ALA A 73 -1.37 -7.27 9.53
CA ALA A 73 -2.20 -6.70 8.47
C ALA A 73 -1.51 -6.80 7.09
N PHE A 74 -0.20 -6.53 7.02
CA PHE A 74 0.55 -6.64 5.77
C PHE A 74 0.56 -8.09 5.23
N ASN A 75 0.96 -9.05 6.06
CA ASN A 75 1.03 -10.46 5.66
C ASN A 75 -0.36 -11.06 5.44
N GLY A 76 -1.32 -10.76 6.31
CA GLY A 76 -2.71 -11.20 6.18
C GLY A 76 -3.37 -10.65 4.93
N GLY A 77 -3.14 -9.37 4.62
CA GLY A 77 -3.58 -8.74 3.39
C GLY A 77 -2.96 -9.40 2.15
N HIS A 78 -1.66 -9.68 2.17
CA HIS A 78 -0.98 -10.42 1.11
C HIS A 78 -1.63 -11.79 0.85
N ALA A 79 -1.86 -12.58 1.89
CA ALA A 79 -2.49 -13.90 1.77
C ALA A 79 -3.93 -13.79 1.24
N PHE A 80 -4.72 -12.87 1.79
CA PHE A 80 -6.10 -12.65 1.37
C PHE A 80 -6.20 -12.23 -0.10
N PHE A 81 -5.43 -11.22 -0.52
CA PHE A 81 -5.51 -10.69 -1.88
C PHE A 81 -4.81 -11.56 -2.91
N ALA A 82 -3.81 -12.36 -2.55
CA ALA A 82 -3.25 -13.36 -3.46
C ALA A 82 -4.33 -14.31 -3.98
N TYR A 83 -5.22 -14.78 -3.10
CA TYR A 83 -6.34 -15.62 -3.49
C TYR A 83 -7.49 -14.81 -4.11
N GLY A 84 -7.91 -13.74 -3.45
CA GLY A 84 -9.05 -12.93 -3.89
C GLY A 84 -8.86 -12.32 -5.28
N LEU A 85 -7.70 -11.72 -5.57
CA LEU A 85 -7.41 -11.17 -6.89
C LEU A 85 -7.13 -12.27 -7.92
N GLY A 86 -6.60 -13.43 -7.49
CA GLY A 86 -6.46 -14.60 -8.34
C GLY A 86 -7.81 -15.11 -8.88
N LEU A 87 -8.83 -15.17 -8.01
CA LEU A 87 -10.20 -15.51 -8.42
C LEU A 87 -10.80 -14.49 -9.38
N VAL A 88 -10.59 -13.20 -9.11
CA VAL A 88 -11.02 -12.09 -10.00
C VAL A 88 -10.35 -12.22 -11.38
N ALA A 89 -9.06 -12.53 -11.39
CA ALA A 89 -8.31 -12.72 -12.63
C ALA A 89 -8.81 -13.93 -13.43
N ALA A 90 -9.13 -15.03 -12.76
CA ALA A 90 -9.66 -16.24 -13.37
C ALA A 90 -11.08 -16.07 -13.92
N ALA A 91 -11.94 -15.34 -13.21
CA ALA A 91 -13.34 -15.15 -13.59
C ALA A 91 -13.55 -14.09 -14.67
N TRP A 92 -12.73 -13.02 -14.68
CA TRP A 92 -12.87 -11.90 -15.61
C TRP A 92 -11.62 -11.67 -16.44
N SER A 93 -10.56 -11.15 -15.83
CA SER A 93 -9.27 -10.93 -16.48
C SER A 93 -8.21 -10.43 -15.48
N TYR A 94 -6.94 -10.59 -15.83
CA TYR A 94 -5.84 -9.94 -15.11
C TYR A 94 -5.99 -8.42 -15.04
N GLY A 95 -6.47 -7.78 -16.11
CA GLY A 95 -6.70 -6.33 -16.13
C GLY A 95 -7.69 -5.89 -15.05
N THR A 96 -8.81 -6.61 -14.90
CA THR A 96 -9.79 -6.36 -13.85
C THR A 96 -9.18 -6.51 -12.45
N ALA A 97 -8.37 -7.56 -12.24
CA ALA A 97 -7.69 -7.77 -10.96
C ALA A 97 -6.70 -6.64 -10.63
N PHE A 98 -5.96 -6.14 -11.63
CA PHE A 98 -5.04 -5.02 -11.46
C PHE A 98 -5.74 -3.71 -11.12
N TRP A 99 -6.85 -3.40 -11.80
CA TRP A 99 -7.67 -2.23 -11.46
C TRP A 99 -8.28 -2.33 -10.07
N LEU A 100 -8.74 -3.52 -9.67
CA LEU A 100 -9.28 -3.74 -8.34
C LEU A 100 -8.20 -3.56 -7.26
N ALA A 101 -7.00 -4.08 -7.46
CA ALA A 101 -5.86 -3.85 -6.58
C ALA A 101 -5.55 -2.35 -6.44
N GLY A 102 -5.58 -1.62 -7.56
CA GLY A 102 -5.41 -0.18 -7.59
C GLY A 102 -6.48 0.57 -6.78
N ALA A 103 -7.76 0.21 -6.97
CA ALA A 103 -8.88 0.83 -6.26
C ALA A 103 -8.83 0.59 -4.74
N VAL A 104 -8.52 -0.64 -4.31
CA VAL A 104 -8.42 -0.98 -2.87
C VAL A 104 -7.29 -0.19 -2.21
N THR A 105 -6.11 -0.15 -2.84
CA THR A 105 -4.95 0.59 -2.29
C THR A 105 -5.16 2.10 -2.31
N LEU A 106 -5.88 2.63 -3.31
CA LEU A 106 -6.31 4.03 -3.33
C LEU A 106 -7.29 4.33 -2.18
N GLY A 107 -8.20 3.42 -1.87
CA GLY A 107 -9.05 3.51 -0.68
C GLY A 107 -8.23 3.59 0.61
N GLY A 108 -7.16 2.81 0.72
CA GLY A 108 -6.19 2.91 1.82
C GLY A 108 -5.51 4.28 1.89
N ALA A 109 -5.07 4.82 0.75
CA ALA A 109 -4.48 6.17 0.68
C ALA A 109 -5.49 7.24 1.15
N PHE A 110 -6.74 7.12 0.71
CA PHE A 110 -7.82 8.03 1.10
C PHE A 110 -8.08 7.98 2.60
N ILE A 111 -8.26 6.79 3.19
CA ILE A 111 -8.45 6.61 4.64
C ILE A 111 -7.28 7.24 5.42
N LEU A 112 -6.04 6.98 4.98
CA LEU A 112 -4.85 7.53 5.62
C LEU A 112 -4.82 9.07 5.57
N SER A 113 -5.28 9.66 4.46
CA SER A 113 -5.39 11.11 4.27
C SER A 113 -6.53 11.76 5.08
N LEU A 114 -7.59 11.02 5.41
CA LEU A 114 -8.65 11.51 6.29
C LEU A 114 -8.19 11.54 7.75
N GLY A 115 -7.47 10.51 8.18
CA GLY A 115 -6.91 10.40 9.53
C GLY A 115 -5.87 11.49 9.88
N SER A 116 -5.40 12.28 8.92
CA SER A 116 -4.53 13.42 9.17
C SER A 116 -5.28 14.70 9.54
N ARG A 117 -6.58 14.81 9.21
CA ARG A 117 -7.38 16.03 9.47
C ARG A 117 -7.89 16.10 10.91
N VAL A 118 -8.06 14.95 11.57
CA VAL A 118 -8.64 14.86 12.93
C VAL A 118 -7.71 15.40 14.02
N LYS A 119 -6.39 15.51 13.78
CA LYS A 119 -5.43 16.11 14.72
C LYS A 119 -5.21 17.63 14.53
N ALA A 120 -5.80 18.23 13.49
CA ALA A 120 -5.60 19.63 13.13
C ALA A 120 -6.81 20.53 13.46
N ALA A 121 -7.86 19.96 14.08
CA ALA A 121 -9.03 20.65 14.62
C ALA A 121 -9.07 20.44 16.14
#